data_AF-A0A160TXY5-F1
#
_entry.id   AF-A0A160TXY5-F1
#
_cell.length_a   1.000
_cell.length_b   1.000
_cell.length_c   1.000
_cell.angle_alpha   90.00
_cell.angle_beta   90.00
_cell.angle_gamma   90.00
#
_symmetry.space_group_name_H-M   'P 1'
#
loop_
_entity.id
_entity.type
_entity.pdbx_description
1 polymer ?
#
loop_
_entity_poly.entity_id
_entity_poly.type
_entity_poly.pdbx_seq_one_letter_code
_entity_poly.pdbx_strand_id
1 'polypeptide(L)'
;MRIANGCAATGAGKGVRISHAYQFTGPWRDWQGEIGTVARRIALRFFTIQLAFEALLEMFGMAYTITRTLDGITLEEADKRTRAALSGKGFGVLTEIDVQATMKKKLDADMAGYRILGACNPDMAFEAIKMEPRVGAMLPCNVILREVDGGIEISAIDPVASMQAIENTELHAVAGQVRDMLAEALEAI
;
A
#
# COMPACT_ATOMS: atom_id res chain seq x y z
N MET A 1 -5.21 -53.83 -16.19
CA MET A 1 -4.58 -53.26 -14.97
C MET A 1 -4.29 -54.40 -14.01
N ARG A 2 -3.05 -54.89 -13.94
CA ARG A 2 -2.62 -55.85 -12.92
C ARG A 2 -1.68 -55.10 -11.97
N ILE A 3 -2.14 -54.88 -10.75
CA ILE A 3 -1.30 -54.37 -9.66
C ILE A 3 -0.71 -55.60 -8.99
N ALA A 4 0.60 -55.84 -9.15
CA ALA A 4 1.30 -56.87 -8.41
C ALA A 4 1.84 -56.24 -7.12
N ASN A 5 1.25 -56.62 -5.98
CA ASN A 5 1.75 -56.21 -4.67
C ASN A 5 2.96 -57.07 -4.29
N GLY A 6 4.16 -56.56 -4.55
CA GLY A 6 5.40 -57.12 -4.01
C GLY A 6 5.73 -56.44 -2.68
N CYS A 7 5.47 -57.09 -1.55
CA CYS A 7 5.93 -56.62 -0.24
C CYS A 7 7.34 -57.17 0.00
N ALA A 8 8.37 -56.36 -0.22
CA ALA A 8 9.73 -56.68 0.19
C ALA A 8 10.02 -56.01 1.54
N ALA A 9 9.98 -56.79 2.62
CA ALA A 9 10.42 -56.36 3.94
C ALA A 9 11.89 -56.80 4.12
N THR A 10 12.82 -55.85 4.08
CA THR A 10 14.18 -56.08 4.59
C THR A 10 14.38 -55.21 5.81
N GLY A 11 14.64 -55.86 6.95
CA GLY A 11 14.92 -55.18 8.20
C GLY A 11 15.88 -56.00 9.05
N ALA A 12 17.09 -55.49 9.21
CA ALA A 12 17.92 -55.75 10.38
C ALA A 12 18.56 -54.42 10.78
N GLY A 13 17.91 -53.70 11.71
CA GLY A 13 18.44 -52.47 12.33
C GLY A 13 17.46 -51.29 12.36
N LYS A 14 16.73 -51.15 13.48
CA LYS A 14 15.95 -49.99 13.98
C LYS A 14 15.41 -49.01 12.91
N GLY A 15 14.19 -49.28 12.45
CA GLY A 15 13.36 -48.36 11.66
C GLY A 15 12.74 -49.05 10.45
N VAL A 16 11.56 -49.65 10.62
CA VAL A 16 10.81 -50.23 9.50
C VAL A 16 10.31 -49.07 8.62
N ARG A 17 10.93 -48.87 7.47
CA ARG A 17 10.45 -47.93 6.45
C ARG A 17 9.56 -48.70 5.48
N ILE A 18 8.24 -48.60 5.67
CA ILE A 18 7.29 -49.08 4.66
C ILE A 18 7.27 -48.02 3.55
N SER A 19 8.02 -48.26 2.48
CA SER A 19 7.81 -47.50 1.24
C SER A 19 6.84 -48.28 0.37
N HIS A 20 5.64 -47.74 0.16
CA HIS A 20 4.77 -48.21 -0.93
C HIS A 20 5.38 -47.71 -2.23
N ALA A 21 6.32 -48.47 -2.79
CA ALA A 21 6.78 -48.25 -4.15
C ALA A 21 5.76 -48.86 -5.11
N TYR A 22 4.81 -48.04 -5.58
CA TYR A 22 4.00 -48.40 -6.73
C TYR A 22 4.89 -48.40 -7.98
N GLN A 23 5.45 -49.56 -8.33
CA GLN A 23 6.15 -49.74 -9.60
C GLN A 23 5.12 -50.04 -10.69
N PHE A 24 4.80 -49.03 -11.49
CA PHE A 24 4.07 -49.22 -12.74
C PHE A 24 5.00 -49.93 -13.75
N THR A 25 4.70 -51.18 -14.09
CA THR A 25 5.42 -51.92 -15.13
C THR A 25 4.66 -51.81 -16.45
N GLY A 26 5.22 -51.06 -17.40
CA GLY A 26 4.67 -50.84 -18.74
C GLY A 26 5.34 -49.64 -19.44
N PRO A 27 5.03 -49.39 -20.73
CA PRO A 27 5.67 -48.35 -21.57
C PRO A 27 5.39 -46.90 -21.13
N TRP A 28 4.70 -46.73 -19.99
CA TRP A 28 4.27 -45.46 -19.42
C TRP A 28 5.15 -44.99 -18.25
N ARG A 29 6.23 -45.72 -17.97
CA ARG A 29 7.19 -45.40 -16.90
C ARG A 29 7.96 -44.09 -17.18
N ASP A 30 8.19 -43.77 -18.44
CA ASP A 30 8.88 -42.56 -18.88
C ASP A 30 8.02 -41.29 -18.75
N TRP A 31 6.69 -41.44 -18.73
CA TRP A 31 5.75 -40.32 -18.56
C TRP A 31 5.73 -39.73 -17.15
N GLN A 32 6.18 -40.46 -16.12
CA GLN A 32 6.21 -39.95 -14.74
C GLN A 32 7.22 -38.79 -14.56
N GLY A 33 8.36 -38.85 -15.26
CA GLY A 33 9.38 -37.78 -15.24
C GLY A 33 8.94 -36.54 -16.00
N GLU A 34 8.28 -36.72 -17.15
CA GLU A 34 7.76 -35.63 -17.97
C GLU A 34 6.58 -34.92 -17.30
N ILE A 35 5.61 -35.65 -16.73
CA ILE A 35 4.49 -35.07 -15.97
C ILE A 35 5.00 -34.30 -14.75
N GLY A 36 5.98 -34.85 -14.01
CA GLY A 36 6.59 -34.16 -12.87
C GLY A 36 7.34 -32.88 -13.27
N THR A 37 8.05 -32.90 -14.40
CA THR A 37 8.80 -31.74 -14.89
C THR A 37 7.85 -30.64 -15.43
N VAL A 38 6.79 -31.03 -16.13
CA VAL A 38 5.75 -30.11 -16.60
C VAL A 38 4.97 -29.52 -15.42
N ALA A 39 4.56 -30.33 -14.45
CA ALA A 39 3.89 -29.85 -13.24
C ALA A 39 4.78 -28.89 -12.44
N ARG A 40 6.09 -29.17 -12.32
CA ARG A 40 7.04 -28.29 -11.63
C ARG A 40 7.27 -26.98 -12.38
N ARG A 41 7.34 -27.00 -13.72
CA ARG A 41 7.41 -25.78 -14.56
C ARG A 41 6.15 -24.94 -14.46
N ILE A 42 4.97 -25.57 -14.44
CA ILE A 42 3.69 -24.88 -14.24
C ILE A 42 3.64 -24.26 -12.83
N ALA A 43 3.98 -25.01 -11.79
CA ALA A 43 4.03 -24.51 -10.41
C ALA A 43 5.01 -23.34 -10.24
N LEU A 44 6.21 -23.42 -10.85
CA LEU A 44 7.19 -22.33 -10.85
C LEU A 44 6.68 -21.08 -11.59
N ARG A 45 5.95 -21.25 -12.70
CA ARG A 45 5.29 -20.14 -13.41
C ARG A 45 4.14 -19.53 -12.62
N PHE A 46 3.32 -20.35 -11.96
CA PHE A 46 2.27 -19.85 -11.06
C PHE A 46 2.86 -19.12 -9.86
N PHE A 47 3.95 -19.62 -9.27
CA PHE A 47 4.62 -18.97 -8.14
C PHE A 47 5.27 -17.63 -8.53
N THR A 48 5.84 -17.54 -9.74
CA THR A 48 6.39 -16.26 -10.26
C THR A 48 5.29 -15.27 -10.64
N ILE A 49 4.16 -15.73 -11.19
CA ILE A 49 2.98 -14.88 -11.42
C ILE A 49 2.36 -14.42 -10.10
N GLN A 50 2.29 -15.29 -9.09
CA GLN A 50 1.82 -14.94 -7.75
C GLN A 50 2.72 -13.89 -7.10
N LEU A 51 4.04 -14.08 -7.12
CA LEU A 51 5.01 -13.09 -6.60
C LEU A 51 4.96 -11.78 -7.40
N ALA A 52 4.80 -11.84 -8.72
CA ALA A 52 4.65 -10.64 -9.55
C ALA A 52 3.32 -9.93 -9.26
N PHE A 53 2.24 -10.66 -9.02
CA PHE A 53 0.93 -10.11 -8.66
C PHE A 53 0.91 -9.56 -7.23
N GLU A 54 1.60 -10.21 -6.27
CA GLU A 54 1.82 -9.70 -4.92
C GLU A 54 2.70 -8.45 -4.94
N ALA A 55 3.80 -8.43 -5.70
CA ALA A 55 4.61 -7.23 -5.90
C ALA A 55 3.82 -6.11 -6.63
N LEU A 56 2.93 -6.47 -7.57
CA LEU A 56 2.03 -5.53 -8.23
C LEU A 56 0.97 -5.01 -7.24
N LEU A 57 0.43 -5.87 -6.36
CA LEU A 57 -0.50 -5.50 -5.29
C LEU A 57 0.18 -4.72 -4.17
N GLU A 58 1.49 -4.87 -3.93
CA GLU A 58 2.26 -4.02 -3.03
C GLU A 58 2.60 -2.68 -3.70
N MET A 59 2.85 -2.68 -5.01
CA MET A 59 3.03 -1.46 -5.80
C MET A 59 1.72 -0.67 -6.02
N PHE A 60 0.57 -1.34 -6.10
CA PHE A 60 -0.76 -0.75 -6.36
C PHE A 60 -1.73 -0.89 -5.17
N GLY A 61 -1.25 -1.37 -4.02
CA GLY A 61 -2.07 -1.66 -2.86
C GLY A 61 -2.45 -0.39 -2.11
N MET A 62 -3.75 -0.08 -2.10
CA MET A 62 -4.44 0.84 -1.18
C MET A 62 -3.55 1.99 -0.68
N ALA A 63 -2.95 2.74 -1.60
CA ALA A 63 -2.24 3.96 -1.25
C ALA A 63 -3.26 4.90 -0.60
N TYR A 64 -3.11 5.16 0.69
CA TYR A 64 -3.99 6.07 1.44
C TYR A 64 -3.50 7.52 1.34
N THR A 65 -2.48 7.77 0.51
CA THR A 65 -1.92 9.10 0.24
C THR A 65 -1.63 9.27 -1.24
N ILE A 66 -1.69 10.52 -1.68
CA ILE A 66 -1.15 11.01 -2.94
C ILE A 66 0.19 11.64 -2.61
N THR A 67 1.26 11.13 -3.21
CA THR A 67 2.63 11.45 -2.77
C THR A 67 3.49 11.95 -3.92
N ARG A 68 4.34 12.93 -3.63
CA ARG A 68 5.36 13.45 -4.55
C ARG A 68 6.64 13.80 -3.80
N THR A 69 7.78 13.52 -4.41
CA THR A 69 9.11 13.89 -3.87
C THR A 69 9.75 14.98 -4.70
N LEU A 70 10.41 15.92 -4.02
CA LEU A 70 11.11 17.04 -4.61
C LEU A 70 12.58 17.01 -4.18
N ASP A 71 13.48 16.87 -5.15
CA ASP A 71 14.91 16.74 -4.90
C ASP A 71 15.58 18.10 -4.69
N GLY A 72 16.55 18.14 -3.78
CA GLY A 72 17.47 19.27 -3.62
C GLY A 72 16.85 20.56 -3.07
N ILE A 73 15.65 20.51 -2.48
CA ILE A 73 15.00 21.66 -1.85
C ILE A 73 14.89 21.49 -0.33
N THR A 74 14.72 22.60 0.39
CA THR A 74 14.51 22.59 1.84
C THR A 74 13.04 22.40 2.19
N LEU A 75 12.78 22.03 3.44
CA LEU A 75 11.43 21.89 3.98
C LEU A 75 10.63 23.19 3.87
N GLU A 76 11.25 24.35 4.09
CA GLU A 76 10.59 25.66 3.97
C GLU A 76 10.17 25.98 2.53
N GLU A 77 11.02 25.67 1.55
CA GLU A 77 10.68 25.87 0.14
C GLU A 77 9.54 24.94 -0.29
N ALA A 78 9.59 23.67 0.15
CA ALA A 78 8.51 22.71 -0.08
C ALA A 78 7.19 23.20 0.56
N ASP A 79 7.22 23.68 1.81
CA ASP A 79 6.05 24.23 2.51
C ASP A 79 5.44 25.40 1.75
N LYS A 80 6.27 26.35 1.31
CA LYS A 80 5.83 27.52 0.55
C LYS A 80 5.14 27.11 -0.75
N ARG A 81 5.74 26.21 -1.54
CA ARG A 81 5.14 25.73 -2.79
C ARG A 81 3.85 24.96 -2.54
N THR A 82 3.84 24.11 -1.51
CA THR A 82 2.67 23.32 -1.13
C THR A 82 1.49 24.22 -0.79
N ARG A 83 1.69 25.24 0.06
CA ARG A 83 0.65 26.22 0.40
C ARG A 83 0.13 26.98 -0.81
N ALA A 84 1.03 27.41 -1.69
CA ALA A 84 0.65 28.13 -2.91
C ALA A 84 -0.20 27.24 -3.83
N ALA A 85 0.20 25.98 -4.04
CA ALA A 85 -0.51 25.04 -4.89
C ALA A 85 -1.89 24.67 -4.30
N LEU A 86 -1.96 24.38 -3.00
CA LEU A 86 -3.21 24.14 -2.28
C LEU A 86 -4.17 25.34 -2.42
N SER A 87 -3.66 26.56 -2.19
CA SER A 87 -4.46 27.78 -2.36
C SER A 87 -4.96 27.97 -3.79
N GLY A 88 -4.16 27.60 -4.80
CA GLY A 88 -4.56 27.62 -6.21
C GLY A 88 -5.73 26.70 -6.54
N LYS A 89 -6.00 25.69 -5.70
CA LYS A 89 -7.16 24.78 -5.79
C LYS A 89 -8.24 25.07 -4.74
N GLY A 90 -8.17 26.22 -4.07
CA GLY A 90 -9.17 26.65 -3.10
C GLY A 90 -9.04 26.01 -1.72
N PHE A 91 -7.93 25.34 -1.41
CA PHE A 91 -7.64 24.86 -0.06
C PHE A 91 -6.92 25.93 0.75
N GLY A 92 -7.43 26.20 1.96
CA GLY A 92 -6.71 26.94 2.99
C GLY A 92 -6.01 25.99 3.96
N VAL A 93 -4.87 26.39 4.53
CA VAL A 93 -4.23 25.68 5.65
C VAL A 93 -4.79 26.23 6.96
N LEU A 94 -5.58 25.41 7.66
CA LEU A 94 -6.24 25.79 8.91
C LEU A 94 -5.39 25.50 10.14
N THR A 95 -4.60 24.43 10.06
CA THR A 95 -3.75 23.97 11.16
C THR A 95 -2.38 23.58 10.64
N GLU A 96 -1.39 23.71 11.52
CA GLU A 96 -0.03 23.28 11.26
C GLU A 96 0.52 22.65 12.53
N ILE A 97 1.21 21.53 12.38
CA ILE A 97 1.92 20.85 13.45
C ILE A 97 3.37 20.66 13.01
N ASP A 98 4.28 21.31 13.72
CA ASP A 98 5.71 21.05 13.62
C ASP A 98 6.05 19.84 14.50
N VAL A 99 6.13 18.66 13.88
CA VAL A 99 6.33 17.40 14.59
C VAL A 99 7.75 17.32 15.15
N GLN A 100 8.75 17.75 14.37
CA GLN A 100 10.15 17.78 14.80
C GLN A 100 10.30 18.62 16.08
N ALA A 101 9.82 19.86 16.07
CA ALA A 101 9.91 20.75 17.22
C ALA A 101 9.11 20.20 18.42
N THR A 102 7.96 19.58 18.17
CA THR A 102 7.13 18.99 19.23
C THR A 102 7.82 17.81 19.89
N MET A 103 8.39 16.87 19.11
CA MET A 103 9.11 15.71 19.64
C MET A 103 10.34 16.13 20.42
N LYS A 104 11.11 17.12 19.92
CA LYS A 104 12.24 17.67 20.66
C LYS A 104 11.81 18.30 21.99
N LYS A 105 10.75 19.11 21.98
CA LYS A 105 10.28 19.79 23.20
C LYS A 105 9.68 18.85 24.24
N LYS A 106 8.98 17.80 23.80
CA LYS A 106 8.20 16.92 24.70
C LYS A 106 8.96 15.69 25.15
N LEU A 107 9.83 15.17 24.30
CA LEU A 107 10.51 13.89 24.50
C LEU A 107 12.04 14.01 24.43
N ASP A 108 12.58 15.20 24.13
CA ASP A 108 14.01 15.42 23.82
C ASP A 108 14.55 14.52 22.71
N ALA A 109 13.67 14.08 21.80
CA ALA A 109 14.01 13.23 20.68
C ALA A 109 14.39 14.07 19.45
N ASP A 110 15.53 13.74 18.84
CA ASP A 110 15.95 14.32 17.56
C ASP A 110 15.30 13.56 16.40
N MET A 111 14.76 14.29 15.42
CA MET A 111 14.05 13.77 14.26
C MET A 111 14.36 14.63 13.04
N ALA A 112 14.30 14.05 11.84
CA ALA A 112 14.35 14.81 10.59
C ALA A 112 13.15 15.77 10.48
N GLY A 113 13.23 16.76 9.59
CA GLY A 113 12.16 17.71 9.35
C GLY A 113 10.85 17.01 9.03
N TYR A 114 9.80 17.30 9.80
CA TYR A 114 8.50 16.66 9.66
C TYR A 114 7.40 17.65 10.08
N ARG A 115 6.54 18.00 9.13
CA ARG A 115 5.43 18.94 9.31
C ARG A 115 4.13 18.34 8.80
N ILE A 116 3.03 18.62 9.50
CA ILE A 116 1.68 18.22 9.08
C ILE A 116 0.85 19.50 8.92
N LEU A 117 0.29 19.68 7.73
CA LEU A 117 -0.63 20.76 7.40
C LEU A 117 -2.06 20.21 7.35
N GLY A 118 -3.01 20.92 7.95
CA GLY A 118 -4.43 20.64 7.80
C GLY A 118 -5.03 21.50 6.69
N ALA A 119 -5.13 20.95 5.48
CA ALA A 119 -5.69 21.62 4.31
C ALA A 119 -7.21 21.40 4.24
N CYS A 120 -7.98 22.46 3.99
CA CYS A 120 -9.43 22.39 3.90
C CYS A 120 -9.96 23.31 2.79
N ASN A 121 -10.83 22.76 1.94
CA ASN A 121 -11.68 23.56 1.06
C ASN A 121 -13.03 23.76 1.79
N PRO A 122 -13.41 25.01 2.13
CA PRO A 122 -14.57 25.27 2.98
C PRO A 122 -15.90 24.86 2.33
N ASP A 123 -16.04 25.03 1.00
CA ASP A 123 -17.26 24.66 0.29
C ASP A 123 -17.45 23.13 0.31
N MET A 124 -16.38 22.40 0.00
CA MET A 124 -16.39 20.93 0.03
C MET A 124 -16.62 20.38 1.44
N ALA A 125 -15.97 20.97 2.46
CA ALA A 125 -16.15 20.57 3.83
C ALA A 125 -17.59 20.83 4.32
N PHE A 126 -18.19 21.96 3.94
CA PHE A 126 -19.57 22.27 4.31
C PHE A 126 -20.57 21.30 3.69
N GLU A 127 -20.41 20.97 2.40
CA GLU A 127 -21.25 19.96 1.75
C GLU A 127 -21.08 18.57 2.37
N ALA A 128 -19.84 18.15 2.67
CA ALA A 128 -19.58 16.88 3.34
C ALA A 128 -20.26 16.81 4.72
N ILE A 129 -20.20 17.87 5.53
CA ILE A 129 -20.82 17.93 6.86
C ILE A 129 -22.35 17.87 6.78
N LYS A 130 -22.97 18.42 5.72
CA LYS A 130 -24.42 18.29 5.50
C LYS A 130 -24.81 16.84 5.21
N MET A 131 -23.98 16.11 4.46
CA MET A 131 -24.23 14.71 4.09
C MET A 131 -23.97 13.75 5.26
N GLU A 132 -22.90 13.98 6.00
CA GLU A 132 -22.51 13.18 7.16
C GLU A 132 -22.02 14.12 8.29
N PRO A 133 -22.88 14.45 9.27
CA PRO A 133 -22.54 15.38 10.34
C PRO A 133 -21.31 15.00 11.16
N ARG A 134 -20.95 13.71 11.21
CA ARG A 134 -19.77 13.21 11.95
C ARG A 134 -18.50 13.18 11.10
N VAL A 135 -18.55 13.53 9.82
CA VAL A 135 -17.39 13.51 8.92
C VAL A 135 -16.26 14.44 9.39
N GLY A 136 -16.58 15.42 10.23
CA GLY A 136 -15.58 16.30 10.85
C GLY A 136 -14.48 15.56 11.61
N ALA A 137 -14.70 14.31 12.04
CA ALA A 137 -13.66 13.46 12.62
C ALA A 137 -12.53 13.09 11.64
N MET A 138 -12.79 13.19 10.33
CA MET A 138 -11.84 12.92 9.24
C MET A 138 -11.31 14.20 8.57
N LEU A 139 -11.69 15.39 9.08
CA LEU A 139 -11.25 16.69 8.58
C LEU A 139 -10.21 17.31 9.54
N PRO A 140 -9.31 18.18 9.05
CA PRO A 140 -9.06 18.55 7.64
C PRO A 140 -8.26 17.49 6.86
N CYS A 141 -8.05 17.69 5.56
CA CYS A 141 -7.17 16.85 4.76
C CYS A 141 -5.72 17.08 5.17
N ASN A 142 -5.10 16.07 5.80
CA ASN A 142 -3.70 16.15 6.20
C ASN A 142 -2.78 16.14 4.97
N VAL A 143 -1.80 17.05 4.95
CA VAL A 143 -0.70 17.08 4.00
C VAL A 143 0.61 17.07 4.79
N ILE A 144 1.39 16.03 4.62
CA ILE A 144 2.65 15.81 5.33
C ILE A 144 3.79 16.33 4.45
N LEU A 145 4.74 17.03 5.06
CA LEU A 145 6.02 17.36 4.46
C LEU A 145 7.11 16.76 5.33
N ARG A 146 7.89 15.82 4.78
CA ARG A 146 8.99 15.19 5.51
C ARG A 146 10.29 15.25 4.73
N GLU A 147 11.37 15.45 5.44
CA GLU A 147 12.71 15.27 4.90
C GLU A 147 12.96 13.79 4.59
N VAL A 148 13.53 13.57 3.41
CA VAL A 148 14.00 12.28 2.92
C VAL A 148 15.42 12.44 2.38
N ASP A 149 16.09 11.33 2.10
CA ASP A 149 17.44 11.37 1.54
C ASP A 149 17.44 12.17 0.23
N GLY A 150 18.08 13.33 0.25
CA GLY A 150 18.25 14.20 -0.91
C GLY A 150 17.07 15.12 -1.26
N GLY A 151 16.01 15.18 -0.45
CA GLY A 151 14.85 16.01 -0.79
C GLY A 151 13.73 16.04 0.25
N ILE A 152 12.55 16.49 -0.19
CA ILE A 152 11.33 16.54 0.63
C ILE A 152 10.25 15.70 -0.04
N GLU A 153 9.65 14.80 0.73
CA GLU A 153 8.42 14.08 0.33
C GLU A 153 7.20 14.84 0.86
N ILE A 154 6.24 15.07 -0.04
CA ILE A 154 4.96 15.69 0.23
C ILE A 154 3.86 14.65 0.00
N SER A 155 3.07 14.37 1.03
CA SER A 155 2.04 13.33 1.00
C SER A 155 0.71 13.87 1.49
N ALA A 156 -0.27 14.02 0.60
CA ALA A 156 -1.63 14.39 0.95
C ALA A 156 -2.47 13.14 1.21
N ILE A 157 -3.33 13.15 2.23
CA ILE A 157 -4.28 12.06 2.48
C ILE A 157 -5.20 11.86 1.26
N ASP A 158 -5.48 10.59 0.90
CA ASP A 158 -6.60 10.28 0.00
C ASP A 158 -7.90 10.31 0.82
N PRO A 159 -8.82 11.28 0.59
CA PRO A 159 -10.06 11.37 1.33
C PRO A 159 -11.00 10.17 1.09
N VAL A 160 -10.91 9.46 -0.03
CA VAL A 160 -11.69 8.24 -0.26
C VAL A 160 -11.20 7.12 0.67
N ALA A 161 -9.87 7.00 0.80
CA ALA A 161 -9.28 6.04 1.73
C ALA A 161 -9.56 6.40 3.20
N SER A 162 -9.49 7.68 3.58
CA SER A 162 -9.76 8.10 4.96
C SER A 162 -11.22 7.94 5.38
N MET A 163 -12.16 8.07 4.43
CA MET A 163 -13.60 7.98 4.67
C MET A 163 -14.18 6.58 4.38
N GLN A 164 -13.34 5.58 4.11
CA GLN A 164 -13.79 4.22 3.75
C GLN A 164 -14.73 3.56 4.77
N ALA A 165 -14.65 3.95 6.05
CA ALA A 165 -15.47 3.42 7.12
C ALA A 165 -16.87 4.05 7.20
N ILE A 166 -17.13 5.12 6.45
CA ILE A 166 -18.43 5.80 6.40
C ILE A 166 -19.26 5.17 5.28
N GLU A 167 -20.39 4.56 5.62
CA GLU A 167 -21.31 3.94 4.67
C GLU A 167 -22.23 4.99 4.01
N ASN A 168 -21.64 5.91 3.22
CA ASN A 168 -22.37 6.94 2.49
C ASN A 168 -21.78 7.14 1.09
N THR A 169 -22.49 6.66 0.07
CA THR A 169 -22.05 6.69 -1.32
C THR A 169 -21.99 8.10 -1.90
N GLU A 170 -22.87 9.01 -1.48
CA GLU A 170 -22.84 10.41 -1.91
C GLU A 170 -21.60 11.12 -1.34
N LEU A 171 -21.26 10.85 -0.08
CA LEU A 171 -20.04 11.37 0.54
C LEU A 171 -18.79 10.85 -0.18
N HIS A 172 -18.75 9.58 -0.58
CA HIS A 172 -17.61 9.03 -1.33
C HIS A 172 -17.44 9.71 -2.69
N ALA A 173 -18.52 10.16 -3.33
CA ALA A 173 -18.43 10.94 -4.57
C ALA A 173 -17.80 12.32 -4.31
N VAL A 174 -18.18 13.01 -3.23
CA VAL A 174 -17.55 14.28 -2.81
C VAL A 174 -16.08 14.06 -2.45
N ALA A 175 -15.76 13.00 -1.71
CA ALA A 175 -14.38 12.64 -1.39
C ALA A 175 -13.55 12.41 -2.67
N GLY A 176 -14.11 11.76 -3.69
CA GLY A 176 -13.47 11.59 -4.98
C GLY A 176 -13.10 12.92 -5.65
N GLN A 177 -14.00 13.91 -5.62
CA GLN A 177 -13.69 15.25 -6.14
C GLN A 177 -12.56 15.93 -5.36
N VAL A 178 -12.60 15.85 -4.03
CA VAL A 178 -11.54 16.42 -3.17
C VAL A 178 -10.19 15.75 -3.43
N ARG A 179 -10.17 14.42 -3.62
CA ARG A 179 -8.97 13.66 -3.99
C ARG A 179 -8.37 14.18 -5.29
N ASP A 180 -9.19 14.35 -6.32
CA ASP A 180 -8.73 14.81 -7.63
C ASP A 180 -8.17 16.25 -7.53
N MET A 181 -8.81 17.13 -6.76
CA MET A 181 -8.29 18.49 -6.51
C MET A 181 -6.96 18.49 -5.75
N LEU A 182 -6.79 17.61 -4.75
CA LEU A 182 -5.52 17.45 -4.03
C LEU A 182 -4.42 16.90 -4.94
N ALA A 183 -4.74 15.92 -5.80
CA ALA A 183 -3.80 15.38 -6.77
C ALA A 183 -3.31 16.47 -7.73
N GLU A 184 -4.22 17.25 -8.30
CA GLU A 184 -3.87 18.38 -9.16
C GLU A 184 -3.06 19.46 -8.43
N ALA A 185 -3.32 19.70 -7.13
CA ALA A 185 -2.51 20.61 -6.33
C ALA A 185 -1.07 20.09 -6.19
N LEU A 186 -0.89 18.80 -5.85
CA LEU A 186 0.43 18.20 -5.68
C LEU A 186 1.20 18.09 -7.01
N GLU A 187 0.52 17.89 -8.13
CA GLU A 187 1.12 17.90 -9.47
C GLU A 187 1.63 19.29 -9.88
N ALA A 188 1.04 20.36 -9.35
CA ALA A 188 1.45 21.73 -9.66
C ALA A 188 2.69 22.23 -8.90
N ILE A 189 3.19 21.44 -7.93
CA ILE A 189 4.37 21.77 -7.10
C ILE A 189 5.69 21.59 -7.88
#